data_AF-A0A1K1X518-F1
#
_entry.id   AF-A0A1K1X518-F1
#
_cell.length_a   1.000
_cell.length_b   1.000
_cell.length_c   1.000
_cell.angle_alpha   90.00
_cell.angle_beta   90.00
_cell.angle_gamma   90.00
#
_symmetry.space_group_name_H-M   'P 1'
#
loop_
_entity.id
_entity.type
_entity.pdbx_description
1 polymer ?
#
loop_
_entity_poly.entity_id
_entity_poly.type
_entity_poly.pdbx_seq_one_letter_code
_entity_poly.pdbx_strand_id
1 'polypeptide(L)'
;MTDSLWPKLRLKADTEENLIEAYRQVYLDTYVYDEQGNRRVFTDWTGASIIFAAGAFDHAFSKAKNYCLGTCVHDGGFDHERARRILWIAEVLAASAGTIHRYTQSKKDSRGRDRKRRTYVVVDESYVVVLDDPRKPDKPFTFVTAIAANPSYVQTEIKQKAFLAEVKKGG
;
A
#
# COMPACT_ATOMS: atom_id res chain seq x y z
N MET A 1 24.06 -4.89 8.80
CA MET A 1 23.59 -4.34 7.52
C MET A 1 22.54 -5.33 7.02
N THR A 2 21.27 -5.06 7.27
CA THR A 2 20.18 -5.89 6.76
C THR A 2 19.86 -5.37 5.37
N ASP A 3 20.32 -6.09 4.35
CA ASP A 3 19.85 -5.88 2.98
C ASP A 3 18.32 -5.97 3.00
N SER A 4 17.65 -4.94 2.51
CA SER A 4 16.21 -4.99 2.34
C SER A 4 15.87 -6.05 1.28
N LEU A 5 14.71 -6.71 1.43
CA LEU A 5 14.28 -7.78 0.52
C LEU A 5 14.22 -7.30 -0.93
N TRP A 6 13.92 -6.01 -1.12
CA TRP A 6 13.84 -5.37 -2.43
C TRP A 6 14.69 -4.10 -2.53
N PRO A 7 15.21 -3.79 -3.73
CA PRO A 7 15.97 -2.57 -3.95
C PRO A 7 15.10 -1.33 -3.73
N LYS A 8 15.69 -0.30 -3.12
CA LYS A 8 15.04 1.01 -2.95
C LYS A 8 15.28 1.85 -4.19
N LEU A 9 14.21 2.36 -4.80
CA LEU A 9 14.30 3.27 -5.94
C LEU A 9 14.86 4.61 -5.44
N ARG A 10 16.05 5.00 -5.92
CA ARG A 10 16.68 6.28 -5.57
C ARG A 10 16.71 7.18 -6.79
N LEU A 11 15.67 7.98 -6.96
CA LEU A 11 15.65 9.04 -7.98
C LEU A 11 16.47 10.26 -7.50
N LYS A 12 17.11 10.93 -8.45
CA LYS A 12 17.81 12.21 -8.24
C LYS A 12 17.06 13.28 -9.03
N ALA A 13 16.79 14.41 -8.40
CA ALA A 13 16.23 15.59 -9.04
C ALA A 13 16.80 16.84 -8.37
N ASP A 14 16.79 17.95 -9.10
CA ASP A 14 17.38 19.22 -8.64
C ASP A 14 16.53 19.93 -7.57
N THR A 15 15.23 19.64 -7.51
CA THR A 15 14.29 20.17 -6.51
C THR A 15 13.41 19.06 -5.91
N GLU A 16 12.85 19.30 -4.72
CA GLU A 16 11.92 18.37 -4.08
C GLU A 16 10.65 18.16 -4.94
N GLU A 17 10.12 19.21 -5.55
CA GLU A 17 8.95 19.15 -6.44
C GLU A 17 9.21 18.23 -7.64
N ASN A 18 10.35 18.41 -8.32
CA ASN A 18 10.73 17.56 -9.46
C ASN A 18 10.94 16.10 -9.01
N LEU A 19 11.43 15.88 -7.79
CA LEU A 19 11.58 14.54 -7.24
C LEU A 19 10.21 13.88 -7.00
N ILE A 20 9.25 14.61 -6.44
CA ILE A 20 7.87 14.15 -6.20
C ILE A 20 7.21 13.80 -7.53
N GLU A 21 7.32 14.67 -8.53
CA GLU A 21 6.77 14.44 -9.86
C GLU A 21 7.41 13.22 -10.53
N ALA A 22 8.72 13.01 -10.38
CA ALA A 22 9.39 11.82 -10.90
C ALA A 22 8.84 10.53 -10.25
N TYR A 23 8.66 10.51 -8.92
CA TYR A 23 8.03 9.36 -8.25
C TYR A 23 6.55 9.18 -8.64
N ARG A 24 5.82 10.29 -8.84
CA ARG A 24 4.44 10.26 -9.32
C ARG A 24 4.37 9.66 -10.71
N GLN A 25 5.27 10.05 -11.61
CA GLN A 25 5.30 9.51 -12.96
C GLN A 25 5.58 8.00 -12.93
N VAL A 26 6.56 7.56 -12.14
CA VAL A 26 6.83 6.14 -11.93
C VAL A 26 5.60 5.42 -11.37
N TYR A 27 4.87 6.03 -10.42
CA TYR A 27 3.65 5.45 -9.89
C TYR A 27 2.58 5.26 -10.98
N LEU A 28 2.36 6.31 -11.77
CA LEU A 28 1.33 6.29 -12.81
C LEU A 28 1.64 5.27 -13.89
N ASP A 29 2.89 5.25 -14.36
CA ASP A 29 3.37 4.34 -15.41
C ASP A 29 3.46 2.89 -14.93
N THR A 30 3.89 2.68 -13.69
CA THR A 30 4.02 1.32 -13.13
C THR A 30 2.65 0.76 -12.76
N TYR A 31 1.80 1.54 -12.08
CA TYR A 31 0.62 1.02 -11.38
C TYR A 31 -0.74 1.46 -11.94
N VAL A 32 -0.85 2.64 -12.55
CA VAL A 32 -2.16 3.22 -12.87
C VAL A 32 -2.50 3.02 -14.34
N TYR A 33 -1.56 3.30 -15.25
CA TYR A 33 -1.74 3.23 -16.68
C TYR A 33 -0.83 2.16 -17.28
N ASP A 34 -1.28 1.51 -18.36
CA ASP A 34 -0.42 0.70 -19.22
C ASP A 34 0.12 1.52 -20.40
N GLU A 35 0.96 0.90 -21.23
CA GLU A 35 1.55 1.52 -22.44
C GLU A 35 0.51 2.04 -23.44
N GLN A 36 -0.75 1.60 -23.33
CA GLN A 36 -1.87 2.01 -24.17
C GLN A 36 -2.75 3.07 -23.51
N GLY A 37 -2.39 3.54 -22.30
CA GLY A 37 -3.16 4.51 -21.53
C GLY A 37 -4.41 3.94 -20.85
N ASN A 38 -4.58 2.61 -20.84
CA ASN A 38 -5.68 1.97 -20.13
C ASN A 38 -5.33 1.77 -18.66
N ARG A 39 -6.35 1.61 -17.81
CA ARG A 39 -6.14 1.35 -16.39
C ARG A 39 -5.56 -0.04 -16.19
N ARG A 40 -4.40 -0.10 -15.53
CA ARG A 40 -3.76 -1.36 -15.19
C ARG A 40 -4.51 -2.06 -14.06
N VAL A 41 -4.73 -3.37 -14.23
CA VAL A 41 -5.29 -4.25 -13.20
C VAL A 41 -4.21 -5.25 -12.83
N PHE A 42 -3.86 -5.27 -11.56
CA PHE A 42 -2.94 -6.25 -10.99
C PHE A 42 -3.75 -7.45 -10.52
N THR A 43 -3.16 -8.63 -10.60
CA THR A 43 -3.75 -9.83 -10.01
C THR A 43 -2.76 -10.35 -8.99
N ASP A 44 -3.20 -10.52 -7.74
CA ASP A 44 -2.35 -11.13 -6.72
C ASP A 44 -2.27 -12.66 -6.90
N TRP A 45 -1.44 -13.31 -6.10
CA TRP A 45 -1.28 -14.77 -6.12
C TRP A 45 -2.55 -15.55 -5.72
N THR A 46 -3.58 -14.87 -5.19
CA THR A 46 -4.89 -15.47 -4.87
C THR A 46 -5.88 -15.35 -6.03
N GLY A 47 -5.50 -14.69 -7.12
CA GLY A 47 -6.40 -14.38 -8.23
C GLY A 47 -7.25 -13.13 -7.99
N ALA A 48 -6.99 -12.36 -6.94
CA ALA A 48 -7.74 -11.14 -6.65
C ALA A 48 -7.24 -9.98 -7.52
N SER A 49 -8.17 -9.35 -8.23
CA SER A 49 -7.87 -8.16 -9.02
C SER A 49 -7.70 -6.92 -8.13
N ILE A 50 -6.65 -6.15 -8.36
CA ILE A 50 -6.27 -4.95 -7.60
C ILE A 50 -6.09 -3.80 -8.58
N ILE A 51 -6.68 -2.66 -8.26
CA ILE A 51 -6.55 -1.43 -9.04
C ILE A 51 -5.91 -0.32 -8.22
N PHE A 52 -5.15 0.52 -8.90
CA PHE A 52 -4.50 1.68 -8.32
C PHE A 52 -5.17 2.95 -8.84
N ALA A 53 -5.51 3.86 -7.94
CA ALA A 53 -6.00 5.18 -8.30
C ALA A 53 -4.83 6.17 -8.36
N ALA A 54 -4.82 7.05 -9.36
CA ALA A 54 -3.85 8.15 -9.45
C ALA A 54 -3.84 9.02 -8.17
N GLY A 55 -5.03 9.35 -7.65
CA GLY A 55 -5.17 10.13 -6.41
C GLY A 55 -4.76 9.39 -5.13
N ALA A 56 -4.48 8.08 -5.19
CA ALA A 56 -3.93 7.36 -4.05
C ALA A 56 -2.45 7.70 -3.81
N PHE A 57 -1.75 8.25 -4.81
CA PHE A 57 -0.34 8.65 -4.67
C PHE A 57 -0.16 9.69 -3.55
N ASP A 58 -0.93 10.78 -3.59
CA ASP A 58 -0.83 11.83 -2.58
C ASP A 58 -1.20 11.31 -1.18
N HIS A 59 -2.15 10.37 -1.11
CA HIS A 59 -2.54 9.75 0.16
C HIS A 59 -1.50 8.76 0.69
N ALA A 60 -0.86 7.99 -0.19
CA ALA A 60 0.10 6.97 0.19
C ALA A 60 1.46 7.55 0.59
N PHE A 61 1.92 8.57 -0.14
CA PHE A 61 3.28 9.10 -0.05
C PHE A 61 3.38 10.48 0.65
N SER A 62 2.27 11.08 1.08
CA SER A 62 2.34 12.22 2.00
C SER A 62 2.47 11.76 3.46
N LYS A 63 3.25 12.51 4.24
CA LYS A 63 3.26 12.40 5.69
C LYS A 63 1.97 13.00 6.23
N ALA A 64 0.94 12.21 6.44
CA ALA A 64 -0.14 12.65 7.32
C ALA A 64 0.39 12.65 8.76
N LYS A 65 0.59 13.83 9.36
CA LYS A 65 1.05 13.96 10.76
C LYS A 65 0.13 13.29 11.79
N ASN A 66 -1.12 12.98 11.42
CA ASN A 66 -2.17 12.60 12.38
C ASN A 66 -2.99 11.37 11.97
N TYR A 67 -2.35 10.22 11.63
CA TYR A 67 -3.12 8.97 11.53
C TYR A 67 -3.73 8.50 12.88
N CYS A 68 -3.26 9.02 14.03
CA CYS A 68 -3.84 8.70 15.34
C CYS A 68 -5.03 9.60 15.76
N LEU A 69 -5.21 10.78 15.15
CA LEU A 69 -6.15 11.79 15.66
C LEU A 69 -6.91 12.50 14.52
N GLY A 70 -7.75 11.74 13.80
CA GLY A 70 -9.06 12.18 13.30
C GLY A 70 -9.22 13.51 12.53
N THR A 71 -8.17 14.13 12.03
CA THR A 71 -8.23 15.42 11.33
C THR A 71 -7.53 15.30 9.99
N CYS A 72 -8.30 15.42 8.91
CA CYS A 72 -7.84 15.39 7.52
C CYS A 72 -7.02 16.65 7.18
N VAL A 73 -5.82 16.77 7.76
CA VAL A 73 -4.88 17.86 7.47
C VAL A 73 -3.62 17.25 6.87
N HIS A 74 -3.39 17.53 5.58
CA HIS A 74 -2.30 17.01 4.75
C HIS A 74 -1.00 17.85 4.86
N ASP A 75 -0.64 18.33 6.05
CA ASP A 75 0.44 19.33 6.24
C ASP A 75 1.83 18.72 6.59
N GLY A 76 2.06 17.42 6.45
CA GLY A 76 3.35 16.82 6.85
C GLY A 76 4.42 16.74 5.76
N GLY A 77 4.14 17.15 4.53
CA GLY A 77 5.10 17.10 3.41
C GLY A 77 5.30 15.69 2.81
N PHE A 78 6.23 15.55 1.87
CA PHE A 78 6.47 14.31 1.13
C PHE A 78 7.36 13.31 1.89
N ASP A 79 6.94 12.05 1.95
CA ASP A 79 7.71 10.98 2.58
C ASP A 79 8.63 10.30 1.55
N HIS A 80 9.85 10.84 1.46
CA HIS A 80 10.92 10.32 0.62
C HIS A 80 11.23 8.84 0.88
N GLU A 81 11.09 8.38 2.12
CA GLU A 81 11.35 7.00 2.47
C GLU A 81 10.27 6.05 1.94
N ARG A 82 9.00 6.48 1.96
CA ARG A 82 7.91 5.72 1.33
C ARG A 82 8.05 5.70 -0.18
N ALA A 83 8.34 6.86 -0.78
CA ALA A 83 8.48 6.99 -2.23
C ALA A 83 9.61 6.11 -2.79
N ARG A 84 10.73 6.00 -2.07
CA ARG A 84 11.83 5.08 -2.43
C ARG A 84 11.40 3.60 -2.46
N ARG A 85 10.34 3.23 -1.77
CA ARG A 85 9.80 1.85 -1.71
C ARG A 85 8.60 1.67 -2.64
N ILE A 86 8.38 2.59 -3.58
CA ILE A 86 7.24 2.54 -4.50
C ILE A 86 7.18 1.22 -5.28
N LEU A 87 8.31 0.69 -5.74
CA LEU A 87 8.38 -0.57 -6.48
C LEU A 87 8.10 -1.79 -5.61
N TRP A 88 8.25 -1.67 -4.29
CA TRP A 88 8.00 -2.79 -3.38
C TRP A 88 6.53 -3.20 -3.40
N ILE A 89 5.61 -2.29 -3.73
CA ILE A 89 4.19 -2.64 -3.81
C ILE A 89 3.97 -3.72 -4.89
N ALA A 90 4.57 -3.57 -6.07
CA ALA A 90 4.49 -4.57 -7.13
C ALA A 90 5.09 -5.91 -6.67
N GLU A 91 6.25 -5.87 -6.03
CA GLU A 91 6.94 -7.05 -5.52
C GLU A 91 6.12 -7.79 -4.45
N VAL A 92 5.48 -7.04 -3.55
CA VAL A 92 4.56 -7.57 -2.53
C VAL A 92 3.37 -8.24 -3.21
N LEU A 93 2.78 -7.60 -4.22
CA LEU A 93 1.64 -8.16 -4.95
C LEU A 93 2.00 -9.39 -5.79
N ALA A 94 3.22 -9.43 -6.33
CA ALA A 94 3.76 -10.58 -7.04
C ALA A 94 4.19 -11.71 -6.11
N ALA A 95 4.26 -11.45 -4.79
CA ALA A 95 4.85 -12.34 -3.81
C ALA A 95 6.24 -12.85 -4.22
N SER A 96 7.10 -11.95 -4.70
CA SER A 96 8.40 -12.32 -5.27
C SER A 96 9.42 -12.78 -4.22
N ALA A 97 9.37 -12.24 -2.99
CA ALA A 97 10.31 -12.58 -1.93
C ALA A 97 9.70 -12.41 -0.52
N GLY A 98 10.28 -13.13 0.45
CA GLY A 98 9.91 -13.04 1.88
C GLY A 98 8.60 -13.75 2.24
N THR A 99 8.17 -13.65 3.49
CA THR A 99 6.85 -14.12 3.92
C THR A 99 5.85 -12.98 3.90
N ILE A 100 4.75 -13.19 3.19
CA ILE A 100 3.65 -12.25 3.07
C ILE A 100 2.45 -12.78 3.84
N HIS A 101 1.97 -11.97 4.77
CA HIS A 101 0.80 -12.25 5.58
C HIS A 101 -0.34 -11.33 5.15
N ARG A 102 -1.43 -11.92 4.68
CA ARG A 102 -2.66 -11.21 4.35
C ARG A 102 -3.60 -11.24 5.55
N TYR A 103 -3.89 -10.08 6.10
CA TYR A 103 -4.87 -9.90 7.16
C TYR A 103 -6.10 -9.19 6.62
N THR A 104 -7.27 -9.56 7.13
CA THR A 104 -8.52 -8.89 6.78
C THR A 104 -9.17 -8.33 8.03
N GLN A 105 -9.59 -7.07 7.96
CA GLN A 105 -10.27 -6.36 9.03
C GLN A 105 -11.64 -5.91 8.54
N SER A 106 -12.67 -6.21 9.33
CA SER A 106 -13.99 -5.60 9.16
C SER A 106 -14.07 -4.35 10.02
N LYS A 107 -14.33 -3.20 9.40
CA LYS A 107 -14.55 -1.91 10.06
C LYS A 107 -16.03 -1.56 10.04
N LYS A 108 -16.53 -1.20 11.22
CA LYS A 108 -17.86 -0.64 11.41
C LYS A 108 -17.90 0.80 10.89
N ASP A 109 -18.96 1.13 10.17
CA ASP A 109 -19.28 2.49 9.73
C ASP A 109 -19.65 3.39 10.93
N SER A 110 -19.73 4.70 10.74
CA SER A 110 -20.16 5.68 11.77
C SER A 110 -21.54 5.38 12.37
N ARG A 111 -22.34 4.55 11.68
CA ARG A 111 -23.65 4.04 12.14
C ARG A 111 -23.61 2.64 12.75
N GLY A 112 -22.42 2.13 13.11
CA GLY A 112 -22.25 0.83 13.77
C GLY A 112 -22.44 -0.41 12.89
N ARG A 113 -22.71 -0.23 11.59
CA ARG A 113 -22.90 -1.33 10.63
C ARG A 113 -21.56 -1.80 10.06
N ASP A 114 -21.34 -3.12 9.99
CA ASP A 114 -20.18 -3.69 9.31
C ASP A 114 -20.25 -3.37 7.82
N ARG A 115 -19.33 -2.53 7.31
CA ARG A 115 -19.45 -2.04 5.94
C ARG A 115 -18.14 -1.88 5.18
N LYS A 116 -17.01 -1.65 5.86
CA LYS A 116 -15.72 -1.49 5.18
C LYS A 116 -14.82 -2.64 5.56
N ARG A 117 -14.44 -3.48 4.60
CA ARG A 117 -13.39 -4.47 4.81
C ARG A 117 -12.08 -3.92 4.27
N ARG A 118 -11.01 -4.11 5.02
CA ARG A 118 -9.65 -3.73 4.66
C ARG A 118 -8.79 -4.95 4.68
N THR A 119 -7.99 -5.09 3.64
CA THR A 119 -6.96 -6.10 3.54
C THR A 119 -5.61 -5.44 3.79
N TYR A 120 -4.87 -5.96 4.75
CA TYR A 120 -3.50 -5.58 5.07
C TYR A 120 -2.58 -6.69 4.62
N VAL A 121 -1.64 -6.36 3.75
CA VAL A 121 -0.61 -7.29 3.29
C VAL A 121 0.69 -6.90 3.97
N VAL A 122 1.18 -7.73 4.88
CA VAL A 122 2.33 -7.47 5.74
C VAL A 122 3.48 -8.38 5.34
N VAL A 123 4.64 -7.80 5.04
CA VAL A 123 5.88 -8.54 4.76
C VAL A 123 6.76 -8.60 6.01
N ASP A 124 7.64 -9.60 6.10
CA ASP A 124 8.62 -9.78 7.18
C ASP A 124 9.39 -8.48 7.55
N GLU A 125 9.69 -7.60 6.60
CA GLU A 125 10.31 -6.28 6.86
C GLU A 125 9.36 -5.24 7.49
N SER A 126 8.21 -5.67 8.03
CA SER A 126 7.14 -4.81 8.54
C SER A 126 6.62 -3.80 7.51
N TYR A 127 6.73 -4.11 6.22
CA TYR A 127 6.12 -3.33 5.15
C TYR A 127 4.65 -3.74 5.01
N VAL A 128 3.76 -2.76 5.07
CA VAL A 128 2.31 -2.96 5.08
C VAL A 128 1.69 -2.28 3.86
N VAL A 129 1.06 -3.07 3.00
CA VAL A 129 0.22 -2.59 1.90
C VAL A 129 -1.24 -2.68 2.34
N VAL A 130 -1.97 -1.57 2.22
CA VAL A 130 -3.37 -1.47 2.62
C VAL A 130 -4.24 -1.40 1.37
N LEU A 131 -5.17 -2.34 1.28
CA LEU A 131 -6.17 -2.43 0.23
C LEU A 131 -7.57 -2.28 0.85
N ASP A 132 -8.44 -1.50 0.22
CA ASP A 132 -9.87 -1.50 0.54
C ASP A 132 -10.52 -2.63 -0.27
N ASP A 133 -11.24 -3.50 0.44
CA ASP A 133 -11.97 -4.61 -0.17
C ASP A 133 -13.14 -4.07 -1.02
N PRO A 134 -13.43 -4.72 -2.14
CA PRO A 134 -14.53 -4.33 -2.98
C PRO A 134 -15.87 -4.52 -2.26
N ARG A 135 -16.81 -3.58 -2.44
CA ARG A 135 -18.18 -3.71 -1.90
C ARG A 135 -18.98 -4.84 -2.55
N LYS A 136 -18.56 -5.32 -3.72
CA LYS A 136 -19.16 -6.40 -4.49
C LYS A 136 -18.07 -7.42 -4.82
N PRO A 137 -18.33 -8.74 -4.76
CA PRO A 137 -17.30 -9.76 -5.00
C PRO A 137 -16.66 -9.66 -6.40
N ASP A 138 -17.41 -9.16 -7.39
CA ASP A 138 -16.97 -8.99 -8.79
C ASP A 138 -16.19 -7.69 -9.07
N LYS A 139 -15.78 -6.95 -8.02
CA LYS A 139 -15.03 -5.71 -8.19
C LYS A 139 -13.60 -5.88 -7.68
N PRO A 140 -12.63 -5.16 -8.27
CA PRO A 140 -11.26 -5.24 -7.82
C PRO A 140 -11.08 -4.54 -6.46
N PHE A 141 -10.11 -5.01 -5.69
CA PHE A 141 -9.57 -4.33 -4.53
C PHE A 141 -8.96 -3.00 -4.94
N THR A 142 -9.07 -1.99 -4.08
CA THR A 142 -8.51 -0.66 -4.38
C THR A 142 -7.33 -0.39 -3.47
N PHE A 143 -6.18 -0.05 -4.06
CA PHE A 143 -5.02 0.37 -3.29
C PHE A 143 -5.30 1.67 -2.52
N VAL A 144 -4.97 1.68 -1.23
CA VAL A 144 -5.15 2.84 -0.35
C VAL A 144 -3.81 3.48 -0.02
N THR A 145 -2.89 2.70 0.56
CA THR A 145 -1.59 3.21 1.00
C THR A 145 -0.60 2.06 1.22
N ALA A 146 0.69 2.37 1.23
CA ALA A 146 1.74 1.44 1.62
C ALA A 146 2.76 2.13 2.52
N ILE A 147 3.07 1.51 3.65
CA ILE A 147 3.92 2.11 4.69
C ILE A 147 4.87 1.08 5.29
N ALA A 148 6.08 1.51 5.63
CA ALA A 148 6.90 0.77 6.58
C ALA A 148 6.30 0.99 7.97
N ALA A 149 5.69 -0.04 8.53
CA ALA A 149 5.12 -0.02 9.86
C ALA A 149 6.17 -0.43 10.90
N ASN A 150 6.04 0.07 12.11
CA ASN A 150 6.81 -0.43 13.25
C ASN A 150 6.22 -1.79 13.67
N PRO A 151 7.01 -2.78 14.16
CA PRO A 151 6.46 -4.08 14.58
C PRO A 151 5.35 -3.96 15.63
N SER A 152 5.41 -2.95 16.51
CA SER A 152 4.34 -2.66 17.46
C SER A 152 3.01 -2.33 16.77
N TYR A 153 3.02 -1.54 15.69
CA TYR A 153 1.82 -1.21 14.92
C TYR A 153 1.25 -2.46 14.26
N VAL A 154 2.10 -3.30 13.67
CA VAL A 154 1.67 -4.58 13.08
C VAL A 154 1.01 -5.46 14.15
N GLN A 155 1.59 -5.51 15.34
CA GLN A 155 1.05 -6.32 16.43
C GLN A 155 -0.29 -5.79 16.95
N THR A 156 -0.42 -4.48 17.19
CA THR A 156 -1.62 -3.90 17.85
C THR A 156 -2.73 -3.53 16.88
N GLU A 157 -2.42 -2.98 15.70
CA GLU A 157 -3.44 -2.52 14.76
C GLU A 157 -3.83 -3.57 13.74
N ILE A 158 -2.92 -4.47 13.37
CA ILE A 158 -3.17 -5.51 12.39
C ILE A 158 -3.49 -6.83 13.09
N LYS A 159 -2.54 -7.43 13.79
CA LYS A 159 -2.73 -8.79 14.37
C LYS A 159 -3.81 -8.88 15.45
N GLN A 160 -4.05 -7.81 16.24
CA GLN A 160 -5.11 -7.82 17.25
C GLN A 160 -6.50 -7.47 16.72
N LYS A 161 -6.59 -6.65 15.65
CA LYS A 161 -7.86 -6.12 15.14
C LYS A 161 -8.27 -6.71 13.79
N ALA A 162 -7.39 -7.46 13.13
CA ALA A 162 -7.62 -8.13 11.87
C ALA A 162 -7.32 -9.62 12.05
N PHE A 163 -8.02 -10.47 11.32
CA PHE A 163 -7.73 -11.90 11.33
C PHE A 163 -6.76 -12.22 10.18
N LEU A 164 -5.88 -13.19 10.41
CA LEU A 164 -5.00 -13.69 9.37
C LEU A 164 -5.85 -14.50 8.38
N ALA A 165 -5.97 -13.99 7.16
CA ALA A 165 -6.70 -14.65 6.08
C ALA A 165 -5.81 -15.65 5.35
N GLU A 166 -4.57 -15.26 5.05
CA GLU A 166 -3.65 -16.09 4.28
C GLU A 166 -2.18 -15.80 4.57
N VAL A 167 -1.32 -16.80 4.35
CA VAL A 167 0.14 -16.67 4.38
C VAL A 167 0.71 -17.22 3.10
N LYS A 168 1.51 -16.42 2.41
CA LYS A 168 2.25 -16.82 1.21
C LYS A 168 3.74 -16.65 1.48
N LYS A 169 4.53 -17.66 1.17
CA LYS A 169 5.99 -17.52 1.07
C LYS A 169 6.32 -17.18 -0.38
N GLY A 170 7.06 -16.10 -0.58
CA GLY A 170 7.62 -15.71 -1.86
C GLY A 170 8.87 -16.53 -2.18
N GLY A 171 8.98 -16.94 -3.44
CA GLY A 171 10.02 -17.84 -3.95
C GLY A 171 9.72 -18.25 -5.38
#